data_AF-A0A4Y8TZP3-F1
#
_entry.id   AF-A0A4Y8TZP3-F1
#
_cell.length_a   1.000
_cell.length_b   1.000
_cell.length_c   1.000
_cell.angle_alpha   90.00
_cell.angle_beta   90.00
_cell.angle_gamma   90.00
#
_symmetry.space_group_name_H-M   'P 1'
#
loop_
_entity.id
_entity.type
_entity.pdbx_description
1 polymer ?
#
loop_
_entity_poly.entity_id
_entity_poly.type
_entity_poly.pdbx_seq_one_letter_code
_entity_poly.pdbx_strand_id
1 'polypeptide(L)'
;MSDARYPENHMEFAPPTPDSWEEFADRRERLLLNYGYNTARAYWADLQDWAEWAYRRGKNVLALTEQDKKEYVALHRRRKYSENTIRRRLIVIRLLEQTET
;
A
#
# COMPACT_ATOMS: atom_id res chain seq x y z
N MET A 1 -20.01 -1.41 13.19
CA MET A 1 -18.97 -0.36 13.10
C MET A 1 -17.66 -1.11 13.03
N SER A 2 -17.00 -1.17 11.88
CA SER A 2 -15.63 -1.67 11.85
C SER A 2 -14.77 -0.63 12.56
N ASP A 3 -14.11 -0.99 13.65
CA ASP A 3 -13.05 -0.14 14.17
C ASP A 3 -12.05 0.11 13.03
N ALA A 4 -11.73 1.37 12.79
CA ALA A 4 -10.81 1.74 11.72
C ALA A 4 -9.47 1.04 11.96
N ARG A 5 -8.84 0.53 10.89
CA ARG A 5 -7.56 -0.19 10.99
C ARG A 5 -6.45 0.77 11.39
N TYR A 6 -5.39 0.30 12.04
CA TYR A 6 -4.21 1.13 12.22
C TYR A 6 -3.48 1.35 10.87
N PRO A 7 -3.02 2.58 10.53
CA PRO A 7 -3.09 3.84 11.28
C PRO A 7 -4.29 4.74 10.94
N GLU A 8 -5.27 4.23 10.19
CA GLU A 8 -6.50 4.93 9.79
C GLU A 8 -7.30 5.42 10.99
N ASN A 9 -7.32 4.65 12.09
CA ASN A 9 -7.92 5.05 13.37
C ASN A 9 -7.36 6.35 13.98
N HIS A 10 -6.19 6.80 13.53
CA HIS A 10 -5.54 8.05 13.93
C HIS A 10 -5.52 9.08 12.79
N MET A 11 -6.22 8.84 11.68
CA MET A 11 -6.35 9.80 10.59
C MET A 11 -7.69 10.53 10.69
N GLU A 12 -7.66 11.84 10.45
CA GLU A 12 -8.89 12.66 10.40
C GLU A 12 -9.80 12.24 9.25
N PHE A 13 -9.20 11.81 8.12
CA PHE A 13 -9.91 11.34 6.93
C PHE A 13 -9.23 10.08 6.38
N ALA A 14 -9.74 8.90 6.72
CA ALA A 14 -9.34 7.65 6.08
C ALA A 14 -10.29 7.35 4.91
N PRO A 15 -9.79 7.00 3.71
CA PRO A 15 -10.65 6.57 2.62
C PRO A 15 -11.33 5.24 2.95
N PRO A 16 -12.54 4.99 2.43
CA PRO A 16 -13.16 3.69 2.57
C PRO A 16 -12.33 2.62 1.86
N THR A 17 -12.18 1.47 2.50
CA THR A 17 -11.56 0.30 1.89
C THR A 17 -12.65 -0.53 1.20
N PRO A 18 -12.56 -0.81 -0.11
CA PRO A 18 -13.49 -1.71 -0.78
C PRO A 18 -13.45 -3.13 -0.18
N ASP A 19 -14.57 -3.83 -0.12
CA ASP A 19 -14.63 -5.21 0.41
C ASP A 19 -13.68 -6.16 -0.33
N SER A 20 -13.47 -5.93 -1.63
CA SER A 20 -12.52 -6.70 -2.44
C SER A 20 -11.05 -6.55 -2.01
N TRP A 21 -10.75 -5.62 -1.10
CA TRP A 21 -9.42 -5.35 -0.55
C TRP A 21 -9.29 -5.80 0.90
N GLU A 22 -10.24 -6.54 1.46
CA GLU A 22 -10.21 -6.93 2.88
C GLU A 22 -8.90 -7.65 3.25
N GLU A 23 -8.50 -8.67 2.50
CA GLU A 23 -7.24 -9.38 2.73
C GLU A 23 -6.01 -8.46 2.60
N PHE A 24 -6.03 -7.53 1.64
CA PHE A 24 -4.97 -6.54 1.49
C PHE A 24 -4.92 -5.60 2.70
N ALA A 25 -6.07 -5.17 3.20
CA ALA A 25 -6.17 -4.26 4.32
C ALA A 25 -5.70 -4.92 5.62
N ASP A 26 -5.99 -6.21 5.82
CA ASP A 26 -5.53 -6.99 6.96
C ASP A 26 -4.01 -7.19 6.95
N ARG A 27 -3.44 -7.58 5.80
CA ARG A 27 -1.98 -7.69 5.64
C ARG A 27 -1.30 -6.34 5.82
N ARG A 28 -1.89 -5.27 5.27
CA ARG A 28 -1.39 -3.90 5.45
C ARG A 28 -1.38 -3.52 6.92
N GLU A 29 -2.49 -3.68 7.65
CA GLU A 29 -2.54 -3.35 9.06
C GLU A 29 -1.50 -4.13 9.87
N ARG A 30 -1.42 -5.45 9.67
CA ARG A 30 -0.44 -6.31 10.35
C ARG A 30 1.00 -5.85 10.13
N LEU A 31 1.35 -5.48 8.90
CA LEU A 31 2.65 -4.88 8.60
C LEU A 31 2.86 -3.58 9.37
N LEU A 32 1.87 -2.69 9.33
CA LEU A 32 1.98 -1.33 9.86
C LEU A 32 2.06 -1.28 11.39
N LEU A 33 1.48 -2.25 12.10
CA LEU A 33 1.58 -2.37 13.57
C LEU A 33 3.04 -2.48 14.08
N ASN A 34 3.99 -2.85 13.21
CA ASN A 34 5.42 -2.92 13.57
C ASN A 34 6.12 -1.55 13.55
N TYR A 35 5.42 -0.47 13.23
CA TYR A 35 6.01 0.86 13.03
C TYR A 35 5.28 1.94 13.84
N GLY A 36 6.06 2.91 14.33
CA GLY A 36 5.51 4.13 14.92
C GLY A 36 4.67 4.92 13.90
N TYR A 37 3.69 5.69 14.42
CA TYR A 37 2.62 6.31 13.63
C TYR A 37 3.07 7.03 12.35
N ASN A 38 4.11 7.87 12.42
CA ASN A 38 4.55 8.63 11.24
C ASN A 38 5.09 7.71 10.12
N THR A 39 5.84 6.67 10.48
CA THR A 39 6.33 5.67 9.53
C THR A 39 5.17 4.83 9.00
N ALA A 40 4.28 4.39 9.90
CA ALA A 40 3.10 3.62 9.52
C ALA A 40 2.21 4.42 8.55
N ARG A 41 1.97 5.70 8.81
CA ARG A 41 1.18 6.59 7.94
C ARG A 41 1.82 6.78 6.56
N ALA A 42 3.14 6.94 6.50
CA ALA A 42 3.86 7.03 5.23
C ALA A 42 3.77 5.73 4.42
N TYR A 43 3.95 4.58 5.08
CA TYR A 43 3.86 3.27 4.45
C TYR A 43 2.42 2.94 4.02
N TRP A 44 1.44 3.33 4.84
CA TRP A 44 0.03 3.22 4.49
C TRP A 44 -0.28 3.96 3.19
N ALA A 45 0.21 5.20 3.02
CA ALA A 45 -0.02 5.99 1.81
C ALA A 45 0.67 5.38 0.57
N ASP A 46 1.88 4.83 0.75
CA ASP A 46 2.61 4.14 -0.30
C ASP A 46 1.89 2.85 -0.76
N LEU A 47 1.31 2.09 0.17
CA LEU A 47 0.52 0.89 -0.11
C LEU A 47 -0.87 1.20 -0.67
N GLN A 48 -1.48 2.29 -0.22
CA GLN A 48 -2.76 2.77 -0.75
C GLN A 48 -2.64 3.13 -2.23
N ASP A 49 -1.62 3.89 -2.63
CA ASP A 49 -1.40 4.22 -4.04
C ASP A 49 -1.12 2.98 -4.90
N TRP A 50 -0.41 1.99 -4.34
CA TRP A 50 -0.18 0.68 -4.98
C TRP A 50 -1.49 -0.08 -5.23
N ALA A 51 -2.36 -0.16 -4.23
CA ALA A 51 -3.67 -0.81 -4.35
C ALA A 51 -4.58 -0.10 -5.35
N GLU A 52 -4.64 1.23 -5.29
CA GLU A 52 -5.40 2.03 -6.25
C GLU A 52 -4.88 1.86 -7.69
N TRP A 53 -3.57 1.82 -7.86
CA TRP A 53 -2.95 1.60 -9.18
C TRP A 53 -3.36 0.25 -9.78
N ALA A 54 -3.38 -0.80 -8.96
CA ALA A 54 -3.77 -2.16 -9.33
C ALA A 54 -5.26 -2.23 -9.69
N TYR A 55 -6.11 -1.69 -8.81
CA TYR A 55 -7.56 -1.69 -8.98
C TYR A 55 -8.00 -0.95 -10.23
N ARG A 56 -7.44 0.24 -10.51
CA ARG A 56 -7.72 1.00 -11.75
C ARG A 56 -7.33 0.24 -13.02
N ARG A 57 -6.59 -0.85 -12.92
CA ARG A 57 -6.18 -1.74 -14.02
C ARG A 57 -6.86 -3.11 -13.99
N GLY A 58 -7.82 -3.31 -13.10
CA GLY A 58 -8.49 -4.60 -12.92
C GLY A 58 -7.56 -5.70 -12.42
N LYS A 59 -6.49 -5.35 -11.70
CA LYS A 59 -5.51 -6.30 -11.15
C LYS A 59 -5.77 -6.55 -9.67
N ASN A 60 -5.51 -7.78 -9.22
CA ASN A 60 -5.48 -8.11 -7.79
C ASN A 60 -4.18 -7.58 -7.17
N VAL A 61 -4.29 -6.68 -6.19
CA VAL A 61 -3.14 -6.04 -5.52
C VAL A 61 -2.19 -7.03 -4.85
N LEU A 62 -2.68 -8.20 -4.41
CA LEU A 62 -1.89 -9.25 -3.77
C LEU A 62 -1.26 -10.24 -4.76
N ALA A 63 -1.58 -10.15 -6.06
CA ALA A 63 -1.10 -11.06 -7.09
C ALA A 63 -0.42 -10.33 -8.26
N LEU A 64 0.28 -9.22 -7.96
CA LEU A 64 1.00 -8.44 -8.95
C LEU A 64 2.36 -9.06 -9.29
N THR A 65 2.68 -9.06 -10.57
CA THR A 65 3.90 -9.64 -11.12
C THR A 65 5.08 -8.67 -11.03
N GLU A 66 6.29 -9.19 -11.26
CA GLU A 66 7.48 -8.33 -11.43
C GLU A 66 7.35 -7.35 -12.61
N GLN A 67 6.60 -7.73 -13.65
CA GLN A 67 6.31 -6.82 -14.77
C GLN A 67 5.42 -5.66 -14.31
N ASP A 68 4.44 -5.92 -13.45
CA ASP A 68 3.56 -4.89 -12.88
C ASP A 68 4.34 -3.88 -12.02
N LYS A 69 5.28 -4.38 -11.22
CA LYS A 69 6.19 -3.52 -10.44
C LYS A 69 7.02 -2.60 -11.35
N LYS A 70 7.53 -3.12 -12.48
CA LYS A 70 8.27 -2.30 -13.47
C LYS A 70 7.38 -1.22 -14.08
N GLU A 71 6.15 -1.54 -14.45
CA GLU A 71 5.18 -0.57 -14.97
C GLU A 71 4.84 0.52 -13.95
N TYR A 72 4.63 0.12 -12.69
CA TYR A 72 4.36 1.03 -11.58
C TYR A 72 5.55 1.98 -11.33
N VAL A 73 6.77 1.47 -11.33
CA VAL A 73 8.00 2.28 -11.22
C VAL A 73 8.14 3.24 -12.40
N ALA A 74 7.92 2.77 -13.63
CA ALA A 74 8.00 3.60 -14.82
C ALA A 74 6.98 4.76 -14.77
N LEU A 75 5.76 4.50 -14.30
CA LEU A 75 4.75 5.53 -14.06
C LEU A 75 5.23 6.58 -13.04
N HIS A 76 5.80 6.14 -11.92
CA HIS A 76 6.29 7.05 -10.87
C HIS A 76 7.44 7.93 -11.35
N ARG A 77 8.37 7.38 -12.13
CA ARG A 77 9.43 8.16 -12.77
C ARG A 77 8.88 9.21 -13.73
N ARG A 78 7.87 8.86 -14.53
CA ARG A 78 7.19 9.82 -15.43
C ARG A 78 6.51 10.94 -14.66
N ARG A 79 5.95 10.64 -13.47
CA ARG A 79 5.37 11.61 -12.53
C ARG A 79 6.40 12.41 -11.71
N LYS A 80 7.70 12.23 -11.98
CA LYS A 80 8.80 12.97 -11.34
C LYS A 80 8.92 12.74 -9.82
N TYR A 81 8.47 11.59 -9.32
CA TYR A 81 8.80 11.19 -7.95
C TYR A 81 10.32 10.99 -7.80
N SER A 82 10.84 11.31 -6.61
CA SER A 82 12.25 11.07 -6.29
C SER A 82 12.57 9.58 -6.23
N GLU A 83 13.81 9.20 -6.60
CA GLU A 83 14.26 7.80 -6.50
C GLU A 83 14.17 7.26 -5.07
N ASN A 84 14.32 8.12 -4.06
CA ASN A 84 14.12 7.73 -2.65
C ASN A 84 12.68 7.33 -2.36
N THR A 85 11.70 8.05 -2.92
CA THR A 85 10.27 7.69 -2.77
C THR A 85 9.96 6.38 -3.48
N ILE A 86 10.49 6.20 -4.69
CA ILE A 86 10.31 4.97 -5.47
C ILE A 86 10.91 3.76 -4.74
N ARG A 87 12.14 3.90 -4.22
CA ARG A 87 12.79 2.84 -3.43
C ARG A 87 11.99 2.47 -2.19
N ARG A 88 11.54 3.48 -1.42
CA ARG A 88 10.70 3.24 -0.23
C ARG A 88 9.44 2.47 -0.59
N ARG A 89 8.74 2.86 -1.65
CA ARG A 89 7.55 2.14 -2.14
C ARG A 89 7.83 0.68 -2.46
N LEU A 90 8.91 0.39 -3.19
CA LEU A 90 9.29 -0.99 -3.51
C LEU A 90 9.66 -1.80 -2.26
N ILE A 91 10.33 -1.19 -1.28
CA ILE A 91 10.63 -1.84 0.01
C ILE A 91 9.33 -2.20 0.73
N VAL A 92 8.40 -1.25 0.85
CA VAL A 92 7.14 -1.47 1.58
C VAL A 92 6.26 -2.50 0.87
N ILE A 93 6.20 -2.50 -0.46
CA ILE A 93 5.51 -3.55 -1.24
C ILE A 93 6.12 -4.92 -0.95
N ARG A 94 7.46 -5.03 -0.94
CA ARG A 94 8.14 -6.29 -0.60
C ARG A 94 7.84 -6.76 0.83
N LEU A 95 7.75 -5.83 1.79
CA LEU A 95 7.37 -6.18 3.17
C LEU A 95 5.92 -6.66 3.25
N LEU A 96 5.01 -6.06 2.49
CA LEU A 96 3.63 -6.52 2.39
C LEU A 96 3.55 -7.94 1.80
N GLU A 97 4.32 -8.24 0.76
CA GLU A 97 4.39 -9.58 0.15
C GLU A 97 4.89 -10.66 1.11
N GLN A 98 5.72 -10.28 2.08
CA GLN A 98 6.22 -11.15 3.15
C GLN A 98 5.25 -11.26 4.33
N THR A 99 4.19 -10.44 4.34
CA THR A 99 3.16 -10.49 5.37
C THR A 99 2.11 -11.51 4.94
N GLU A 100 2.14 -12.67 5.60
CA GLU A 100 1.15 -13.74 5.43
C GLU A 100 -0.22 -13.34 6.01
N THR A 101 -1.28 -14.03 5.58
CA THR A 101 -2.67 -13.88 6.08
C THR A 101 -2.84 -14.53 7.44
#